data_AF-A0A3C2A3Z9-F1
#
_entry.id   AF-A0A3C2A3Z9-F1
#
_cell.length_a   1.000
_cell.length_b   1.000
_cell.length_c   1.000
_cell.angle_alpha   90.00
_cell.angle_beta   90.00
_cell.angle_gamma   90.00
#
_symmetry.space_group_name_H-M   'P 1'
#
loop_
_entity.id
_entity.type
_entity.pdbx_description
1 polymer ?
#
loop_
_entity_poly.entity_id
_entity_poly.type
_entity_poly.pdbx_seq_one_letter_code
_entity_poly.pdbx_strand_id
1 'polypeptide(L)'
;MSLPNLPTPLVSVAWLHEHHQDESLIILDATLPKAGSTDVPLPGERIPGSRFFEIKGAFADPNHALKGMLAPPEQFSRAAQNLGINSDSTLVVYDGHGNYSASRAWWMFRAMGHTHVAVLDGGMPAWIAAGHPTAALEEGPFEPGNFVATPLPNRTVTGKEVLAKHTEDKVAILDARGAGRFNGTAPEPRPELRSGHIPGSYSVPYTSLQDDGKMLPLEELEDIFSDLPIQGKSLILSCGT
;
A
#
# COMPACT_ATOMS: atom_id res chain seq x y z
N MET A 1 27.02 2.91 -9.91
CA MET A 1 26.16 4.11 -10.00
C MET A 1 25.58 4.39 -8.62
N SER A 2 25.32 5.65 -8.26
CA SER A 2 24.67 5.98 -6.98
C SER A 2 23.19 5.60 -7.02
N LEU A 3 22.68 4.98 -5.97
CA LEU A 3 21.25 4.66 -5.83
C LEU A 3 20.42 5.96 -5.90
N PRO A 4 19.30 6.00 -6.64
CA PRO A 4 18.42 7.14 -6.63
C PRO A 4 17.87 7.36 -5.22
N ASN A 5 18.03 8.57 -4.70
CA ASN A 5 17.54 8.91 -3.38
C ASN A 5 16.05 9.23 -3.45
N LEU A 6 15.23 8.55 -2.65
CA LEU A 6 13.81 8.84 -2.55
C LEU A 6 13.60 10.13 -1.73
N PRO A 7 13.02 11.19 -2.32
CA PRO A 7 12.88 12.47 -1.62
C PRO A 7 11.87 12.37 -0.47
N THR A 8 10.79 11.60 -0.66
CA THR A 8 9.74 11.36 0.32
C THR A 8 9.13 9.96 0.12
N PRO A 9 8.21 9.49 0.99
CA PRO A 9 7.43 8.27 0.75
C PRO A 9 6.51 8.33 -0.49
N LEU A 10 6.36 9.51 -1.09
CA LEU A 10 5.67 9.77 -2.35
C LEU A 10 6.67 10.32 -3.37
N VAL A 11 6.63 9.80 -4.60
CA VAL A 11 7.39 10.35 -5.72
C VAL A 11 6.44 10.86 -6.79
N SER A 12 6.81 11.95 -7.44
CA SER A 12 6.02 12.50 -8.54
C SER A 12 6.25 11.71 -9.83
N VAL A 13 5.31 11.83 -10.78
CA VAL A 13 5.46 11.31 -12.14
C VAL A 13 6.72 11.85 -12.82
N ALA A 14 7.04 13.14 -12.64
CA ALA A 14 8.24 13.75 -13.18
C ALA A 14 9.52 13.08 -12.63
N TRP A 15 9.58 12.86 -11.30
CA TRP A 15 10.70 12.18 -10.68
C TRP A 15 10.86 10.76 -11.22
N LEU A 16 9.78 9.99 -11.31
CA LEU A 16 9.85 8.62 -11.83
C LEU A 16 10.30 8.60 -13.29
N HIS A 17 9.80 9.51 -14.12
CA HIS A 17 10.21 9.62 -15.51
C HIS A 17 11.70 9.94 -15.67
N GLU A 18 12.25 10.83 -14.83
CA GLU A 18 13.67 11.19 -14.82
C GLU A 18 14.59 10.02 -14.41
N HIS A 19 14.12 9.14 -13.53
CA HIS A 19 14.91 8.04 -12.96
C HIS A 19 14.54 6.66 -13.53
N HIS A 20 13.59 6.58 -14.46
CA HIS A 20 13.04 5.32 -14.98
C HIS A 20 14.11 4.39 -15.60
N GLN A 21 15.25 4.93 -16.02
CA GLN A 21 16.35 4.16 -16.62
C GLN A 21 17.43 3.75 -15.60
N ASP A 22 17.28 4.07 -14.32
CA ASP A 22 18.24 3.70 -13.29
C ASP A 22 18.17 2.19 -13.01
N GLU A 23 19.29 1.48 -13.20
CA GLU A 23 19.35 0.01 -13.04
C GLU A 23 18.95 -0.49 -11.64
N SER A 24 19.09 0.37 -10.62
CA SER A 24 18.75 0.06 -9.23
C SER A 24 17.29 0.37 -8.85
N LEU A 25 16.53 1.02 -9.75
CA LEU A 25 15.12 1.32 -9.56
C LEU A 25 14.26 0.17 -10.10
N ILE A 26 13.41 -0.38 -9.25
CA ILE A 26 12.42 -1.39 -9.63
C ILE A 26 11.03 -0.76 -9.46
N ILE A 27 10.26 -0.80 -10.55
CA ILE A 27 8.90 -0.29 -10.59
C ILE A 27 7.94 -1.47 -10.39
N LEU A 28 7.00 -1.33 -9.46
CA LEU A 28 6.09 -2.39 -9.07
C LEU A 28 4.64 -1.97 -9.30
N ASP A 29 3.94 -2.70 -10.15
CA ASP A 29 2.48 -2.61 -10.28
C ASP A 29 1.84 -3.43 -9.16
N ALA A 30 1.18 -2.77 -8.23
CA ALA A 30 0.49 -3.37 -7.10
C ALA A 30 -1.04 -3.32 -7.26
N THR A 31 -1.54 -3.26 -8.49
CA THR A 31 -2.98 -3.09 -8.79
C THR A 31 -3.82 -4.25 -8.26
N LEU A 32 -4.83 -3.92 -7.48
CA LEU A 32 -5.91 -4.82 -7.10
C LEU A 32 -7.26 -4.30 -7.61
N PRO A 33 -8.21 -5.19 -7.92
CA PRO A 33 -9.62 -4.80 -8.02
C PRO A 33 -10.08 -4.12 -6.73
N LYS A 34 -10.94 -3.11 -6.86
CA LYS A 34 -11.60 -2.50 -5.69
C LYS A 34 -12.42 -3.56 -4.96
N ALA A 35 -12.53 -3.41 -3.64
CA ALA A 35 -13.27 -4.36 -2.81
C ALA A 35 -14.70 -4.58 -3.32
N GLY A 36 -15.04 -5.84 -3.64
CA GLY A 36 -16.34 -6.22 -4.21
C GLY A 36 -16.42 -6.17 -5.74
N SER A 37 -15.37 -5.73 -6.43
CA SER A 37 -15.27 -5.72 -7.89
C SER A 37 -14.21 -6.73 -8.36
N THR A 38 -14.39 -7.22 -9.58
CA THR A 38 -13.37 -7.99 -10.34
C THR A 38 -12.64 -7.12 -11.37
N ASP A 39 -13.03 -5.85 -11.49
CA ASP A 39 -12.53 -4.94 -12.50
C ASP A 39 -11.12 -4.48 -12.14
N VAL A 40 -10.19 -4.78 -13.03
CA VAL A 40 -8.82 -4.27 -12.97
C VAL A 40 -8.75 -3.09 -13.94
N PRO A 41 -8.42 -1.88 -13.46
CA PRO A 41 -8.28 -0.73 -14.36
C PRO A 41 -7.13 -0.94 -15.35
N LEU A 42 -7.32 -0.42 -16.56
CA LEU A 42 -6.31 -0.27 -17.61
C LEU A 42 -5.58 -1.59 -17.95
N PRO A 43 -6.27 -2.69 -18.30
CA PRO A 43 -5.60 -3.97 -18.57
C PRO A 43 -4.59 -3.83 -19.73
N GLY A 44 -3.30 -4.06 -19.45
CA GLY A 44 -2.23 -4.02 -20.46
C GLY A 44 -1.51 -2.68 -20.63
N GLU A 45 -1.99 -1.59 -20.01
CA GLU A 45 -1.28 -0.31 -19.97
C GLU A 45 -0.53 -0.16 -18.65
N ARG A 46 0.80 -0.25 -18.68
CA ARG A 46 1.66 -0.19 -17.50
C ARG A 46 2.80 0.79 -17.70
N ILE A 47 3.39 1.21 -16.59
CA ILE A 47 4.66 1.94 -16.64
C ILE A 47 5.71 0.98 -17.21
N PRO A 48 6.51 1.38 -18.22
CA PRO A 48 7.53 0.52 -18.80
C PRO A 48 8.48 -0.04 -17.73
N GLY A 49 8.90 -1.30 -17.89
CA GLY A 49 9.77 -1.99 -16.92
C GLY A 49 9.11 -2.33 -15.59
N SER A 50 7.80 -2.12 -15.43
CA SER A 50 7.12 -2.49 -14.20
C SER A 50 6.85 -3.99 -14.09
N ARG A 51 7.04 -4.52 -12.88
CA ARG A 51 6.82 -5.92 -12.52
C ARG A 51 5.58 -6.02 -11.64
N PHE A 52 4.83 -7.11 -11.77
CA PHE A 52 3.60 -7.26 -10.98
C PHE A 52 3.90 -7.70 -9.54
N PHE A 53 3.46 -6.90 -8.57
CA PHE A 53 3.53 -7.19 -7.14
C PHE A 53 2.21 -7.81 -6.68
N GLU A 54 2.17 -9.14 -6.64
CA GLU A 54 0.94 -9.89 -6.34
C GLU A 54 0.61 -9.90 -4.84
N ILE A 55 0.01 -8.80 -4.34
CA ILE A 55 -0.34 -8.58 -2.92
C ILE A 55 -1.07 -9.78 -2.30
N LYS A 56 -2.02 -10.37 -3.03
CA LYS A 56 -2.90 -11.46 -2.54
C LYS A 56 -2.40 -12.86 -2.86
N GLY A 57 -1.29 -12.99 -3.59
CA GLY A 57 -0.69 -14.26 -3.98
C GLY A 57 0.65 -14.44 -3.31
N ALA A 58 1.75 -14.28 -4.05
CA ALA A 58 3.11 -14.53 -3.56
C ALA A 58 3.46 -13.78 -2.25
N PHE A 59 2.85 -12.62 -1.99
CA PHE A 59 3.10 -11.80 -0.80
C PHE A 59 2.04 -11.92 0.31
N ALA A 60 1.08 -12.84 0.18
CA ALA A 60 0.11 -13.16 1.21
C ALA A 60 0.40 -14.52 1.88
N ASP A 61 0.09 -14.64 3.17
CA ASP A 61 0.14 -15.92 3.90
C ASP A 61 -1.01 -16.84 3.45
N PRO A 62 -0.74 -17.95 2.75
CA PRO A 62 -1.78 -18.87 2.27
C PRO A 62 -2.39 -19.70 3.40
N ASN A 63 -1.74 -19.78 4.57
CA ASN A 63 -2.15 -20.63 5.69
C ASN A 63 -2.96 -19.87 6.74
N HIS A 64 -3.11 -18.55 6.59
CA HIS A 64 -3.85 -17.74 7.54
C HIS A 64 -5.37 -17.90 7.35
N ALA A 65 -6.11 -17.97 8.45
CA ALA A 65 -7.57 -18.11 8.43
C ALA A 65 -8.29 -16.94 7.74
N LEU A 66 -7.69 -15.75 7.83
CA LEU A 66 -8.10 -14.55 7.10
C LEU A 66 -7.30 -14.40 5.80
N LYS A 67 -8.01 -14.15 4.68
CA LYS A 67 -7.40 -13.95 3.36
C LYS A 67 -6.65 -12.62 3.26
N GLY A 68 -5.49 -12.62 2.60
CA GLY A 68 -4.71 -11.40 2.29
C GLY A 68 -3.80 -10.92 3.42
N MET A 69 -3.57 -11.76 4.43
CA MET A 69 -2.60 -11.47 5.50
C MET A 69 -1.18 -11.46 4.96
N LEU A 70 -0.31 -10.65 5.58
CA LEU A 70 1.09 -10.50 5.18
C LEU A 70 1.81 -11.86 5.22
N ALA A 71 2.52 -12.22 4.15
CA ALA A 71 3.32 -13.44 4.09
C ALA A 71 4.39 -13.49 5.21
N PRO A 72 4.78 -14.69 5.69
CA PRO A 72 5.91 -14.83 6.60
C PRO A 72 7.21 -14.35 5.95
N PRO A 73 8.22 -13.92 6.75
CA PRO A 73 9.42 -13.25 6.23
C PRO A 73 10.18 -14.04 5.18
N GLU A 74 10.27 -15.36 5.35
CA GLU A 74 10.94 -16.26 4.40
C GLU A 74 10.23 -16.31 3.04
N GLN A 75 8.89 -16.35 3.04
CA GLN A 75 8.10 -16.34 1.82
C GLN A 75 8.20 -14.97 1.14
N PHE A 76 8.07 -13.88 1.92
CA PHE A 76 8.23 -12.53 1.40
C PHE A 76 9.61 -12.34 0.75
N SER A 77 10.66 -12.88 1.37
CA SER A 77 12.02 -12.84 0.83
C SER A 77 12.10 -13.55 -0.52
N ARG A 78 11.61 -14.79 -0.62
CA ARG A 78 11.60 -15.54 -1.89
C ARG A 78 10.80 -14.83 -2.98
N ALA A 79 9.63 -14.28 -2.63
CA ALA A 79 8.80 -13.55 -3.58
C ALA A 79 9.48 -12.27 -4.10
N ALA A 80 10.12 -11.50 -3.21
CA ALA A 80 10.90 -10.31 -3.58
C ALA A 80 12.12 -10.66 -4.45
N GLN A 81 12.86 -11.71 -4.09
CA GLN A 81 14.00 -12.21 -4.86
C GLN A 81 13.57 -12.66 -6.27
N ASN A 82 12.43 -13.34 -6.40
CA ASN A 82 11.87 -13.73 -7.70
C ASN A 82 11.47 -12.54 -8.57
N LEU A 83 11.22 -11.37 -7.97
CA LEU A 83 11.03 -10.10 -8.69
C LEU A 83 12.36 -9.36 -8.92
N GLY A 84 13.51 -9.99 -8.70
CA GLY A 84 14.84 -9.39 -8.88
C GLY A 84 15.19 -8.31 -7.84
N ILE A 85 14.49 -8.25 -6.71
CA ILE A 85 14.70 -7.22 -5.69
C ILE A 85 15.92 -7.56 -4.84
N ASN A 86 16.83 -6.59 -4.72
CA ASN A 86 17.97 -6.62 -3.83
C ASN A 86 17.71 -5.82 -2.55
N SER A 87 18.54 -6.03 -1.55
CA SER A 87 18.45 -5.34 -0.26
C SER A 87 18.67 -3.82 -0.39
N ASP A 88 19.37 -3.39 -1.43
CA ASP A 88 19.68 -2.00 -1.79
C ASP A 88 18.87 -1.45 -2.97
N SER A 89 17.90 -2.22 -3.49
CA SER A 89 17.00 -1.74 -4.55
C SER A 89 16.22 -0.50 -4.10
N THR A 90 15.99 0.42 -5.04
CA THR A 90 15.00 1.48 -4.88
C THR A 90 13.68 1.02 -5.46
N LEU A 91 12.60 1.10 -4.69
CA LEU A 91 11.30 0.63 -5.13
C LEU A 91 10.33 1.80 -5.31
N VAL A 92 9.65 1.83 -6.46
CA VAL A 92 8.47 2.68 -6.67
C VAL A 92 7.26 1.79 -6.95
N VAL A 93 6.28 1.84 -6.07
CA VAL A 93 5.02 1.09 -6.21
C VAL A 93 3.93 2.01 -6.74
N TYR A 94 3.07 1.50 -7.63
CA TYR A 94 1.89 2.22 -8.11
C TYR A 94 0.70 1.26 -8.24
N ASP A 95 -0.47 1.81 -8.49
CA ASP A 95 -1.63 1.04 -8.92
C ASP A 95 -2.45 1.80 -9.97
N GLY A 96 -3.35 1.07 -10.63
CA GLY A 96 -4.20 1.60 -11.68
C GLY A 96 -5.37 2.48 -11.24
N HIS A 97 -5.58 2.68 -9.93
CA HIS A 97 -6.63 3.56 -9.39
C HIS A 97 -6.09 4.92 -8.92
N GLY A 98 -4.78 5.14 -9.00
CA GLY A 98 -4.10 6.32 -8.49
C GLY A 98 -3.41 6.01 -7.16
N ASN A 99 -4.19 5.88 -6.08
CA ASN A 99 -3.70 5.39 -4.80
C ASN A 99 -4.78 4.60 -4.05
N TYR A 100 -4.71 3.28 -4.19
CA TYR A 100 -5.62 2.33 -3.57
C TYR A 100 -4.87 1.17 -2.92
N SER A 101 -4.12 0.39 -3.70
CA SER A 101 -3.41 -0.81 -3.27
C SER A 101 -1.89 -0.63 -3.25
N ALA A 102 -1.35 0.37 -3.93
CA ALA A 102 0.07 0.73 -3.90
C ALA A 102 0.55 1.01 -2.46
N SER A 103 -0.23 1.77 -1.68
CA SER A 103 0.06 2.04 -0.27
C SER A 103 0.17 0.76 0.58
N ARG A 104 -0.56 -0.31 0.23
CA ARG A 104 -0.40 -1.62 0.89
C ARG A 104 0.96 -2.23 0.54
N ALA A 105 1.34 -2.29 -0.73
CA ALA A 105 2.65 -2.81 -1.14
C ALA A 105 3.81 -2.05 -0.47
N TRP A 106 3.75 -0.72 -0.48
CA TRP A 106 4.69 0.15 0.24
C TRP A 106 4.80 -0.21 1.73
N TRP A 107 3.66 -0.33 2.42
CA TRP A 107 3.65 -0.72 3.83
C TRP A 107 4.24 -2.12 4.05
N MET A 108 3.99 -3.07 3.14
CA MET A 108 4.49 -4.45 3.27
C MET A 108 6.01 -4.51 3.22
N PHE A 109 6.65 -3.78 2.30
CA PHE A 109 8.12 -3.67 2.26
C PHE A 109 8.68 -3.04 3.53
N ARG A 110 8.08 -1.94 4.00
CA ARG A 110 8.50 -1.28 5.25
C ARG A 110 8.30 -2.17 6.47
N ALA A 111 7.21 -2.94 6.51
CA ALA A 111 6.95 -3.91 7.56
C ALA A 111 8.03 -5.01 7.58
N MET A 112 8.58 -5.35 6.42
CA MET A 112 9.68 -6.30 6.24
C MET A 112 11.07 -5.68 6.25
N GLY A 113 11.21 -4.45 6.77
CA GLY A 113 12.51 -3.81 7.00
C GLY A 113 13.09 -3.05 5.81
N HIS A 114 12.40 -3.03 4.67
CA HIS A 114 12.86 -2.30 3.50
C HIS A 114 12.23 -0.92 3.44
N THR A 115 13.05 0.10 3.69
CA THR A 115 12.57 1.48 3.82
C THR A 115 12.76 2.32 2.57
N HIS A 116 13.56 1.84 1.61
CA HIS A 116 13.85 2.53 0.35
C HIS A 116 12.74 2.25 -0.70
N VAL A 117 11.51 2.56 -0.32
CA VAL A 117 10.30 2.35 -1.12
C VAL A 117 9.37 3.57 -1.05
N ALA A 118 8.86 4.00 -2.19
CA ALA A 118 7.90 5.09 -2.33
C ALA A 118 6.69 4.68 -3.17
N VAL A 119 5.58 5.40 -2.99
CA VAL A 119 4.39 5.29 -3.83
C VAL A 119 4.45 6.36 -4.94
N LEU A 120 4.09 6.01 -6.16
CA LEU A 120 3.89 6.98 -7.24
C LEU A 120 2.61 7.78 -6.99
N ASP A 121 2.76 9.08 -6.75
CA ASP A 121 1.63 9.96 -6.43
C ASP A 121 0.71 10.16 -7.65
N GLY A 122 -0.55 9.75 -7.52
CA GLY A 122 -1.52 9.73 -8.63
C GLY A 122 -1.45 8.48 -9.52
N GLY A 123 -0.52 7.55 -9.26
CA GLY A 123 -0.45 6.23 -9.89
C GLY A 123 -0.47 6.22 -11.43
N MET A 124 -1.05 5.16 -12.01
CA MET A 124 -1.17 5.03 -13.46
C MET A 124 -1.99 6.17 -14.11
N PRO A 125 -3.12 6.64 -13.53
CA PRO A 125 -3.87 7.76 -14.09
C PRO A 125 -3.01 9.02 -14.29
N ALA A 126 -2.18 9.39 -13.32
CA ALA A 126 -1.31 10.56 -13.43
C ALA A 126 -0.18 10.35 -14.45
N TRP A 127 0.36 9.13 -14.56
CA TRP A 127 1.36 8.78 -15.58
C TRP A 127 0.82 8.98 -17.00
N ILE A 128 -0.40 8.50 -17.27
CA ILE A 128 -1.07 8.66 -18.56
C ILE A 128 -1.40 10.12 -18.83
N ALA A 129 -1.92 10.84 -17.83
CA ALA A 129 -2.26 12.26 -17.95
C ALA A 129 -1.04 13.14 -18.30
N ALA A 130 0.16 12.72 -17.87
CA ALA A 130 1.42 13.38 -18.21
C ALA A 130 1.92 13.04 -19.63
N GLY A 131 1.24 12.16 -20.38
CA GLY A 131 1.59 11.80 -21.75
C GLY A 131 2.81 10.88 -21.88
N HIS A 132 3.20 10.20 -20.80
CA HIS A 132 4.33 9.27 -20.83
C HIS A 132 3.95 7.92 -21.47
N PRO A 133 4.93 7.23 -22.08
CA PRO A 133 4.67 5.96 -22.76
C PRO A 133 4.22 4.87 -21.79
N THR A 134 3.43 3.93 -22.29
CA THR A 134 3.00 2.72 -21.58
C THR A 134 3.54 1.47 -22.26
N ALA A 135 3.66 0.39 -21.52
CA ALA A 135 4.05 -0.93 -22.02
C ALA A 135 3.24 -2.03 -21.35
N ALA A 136 3.42 -3.28 -21.78
CA ALA A 136 3.00 -4.44 -21.01
C ALA A 136 3.87 -4.57 -19.74
N LEU A 137 3.41 -5.38 -18.78
CA LEU A 137 4.25 -5.79 -17.65
C LEU A 137 5.53 -6.47 -18.15
N GLU A 138 6.62 -6.23 -17.45
CA GLU A 138 7.81 -7.05 -17.61
C GLU A 138 7.51 -8.45 -17.06
N GLU A 139 7.70 -9.47 -17.89
CA GLU A 139 7.49 -10.86 -17.50
C GLU A 139 8.82 -11.50 -17.11
N GLY A 140 8.79 -12.31 -16.04
CA GLY A 140 9.95 -13.07 -15.60
C GLY A 140 10.27 -14.28 -16.51
N PRO A 141 11.30 -15.07 -16.13
CA PRO A 141 12.03 -14.98 -14.88
C PRO A 141 13.01 -13.81 -14.86
N PHE A 142 13.07 -13.10 -13.74
CA PHE A 142 14.14 -12.15 -13.45
C PHE A 142 15.32 -12.87 -12.84
N GLU A 143 16.52 -12.30 -12.97
CA GLU A 143 17.67 -12.73 -12.17
C GLU A 143 17.31 -12.61 -10.68
N PRO A 144 17.43 -13.70 -9.89
CA PRO A 144 17.05 -13.65 -8.48
C PRO A 144 17.85 -12.59 -7.72
N GLY A 145 17.13 -11.70 -7.04
CA GLY A 145 17.75 -10.71 -6.17
C GLY A 145 18.26 -11.30 -4.86
N ASN A 146 18.82 -10.46 -4.00
CA ASN A 146 19.38 -10.85 -2.70
C ASN A 146 18.57 -10.37 -1.48
N PHE A 147 17.34 -9.91 -1.68
CA PHE A 147 16.49 -9.37 -0.62
C PHE A 147 16.28 -10.36 0.54
N VAL A 148 16.45 -9.90 1.78
CA VAL A 148 16.11 -10.65 2.99
C VAL A 148 15.22 -9.81 3.89
N ALA A 149 13.99 -10.27 4.10
CA ALA A 149 13.02 -9.62 4.97
C ALA A 149 13.54 -9.58 6.42
N THR A 150 13.60 -8.38 7.00
CA THR A 150 13.91 -8.15 8.41
C THR A 150 12.72 -7.44 9.06
N PRO A 151 11.73 -8.19 9.57
CA PRO A 151 10.49 -7.60 10.06
C PRO A 151 10.73 -6.55 11.13
N LEU A 152 10.12 -5.38 10.98
CA LEU A 152 10.16 -4.34 12.00
C LEU A 152 9.09 -4.62 13.07
N PRO A 153 9.41 -4.45 14.37
CA PRO A 153 8.45 -4.63 15.44
C PRO A 153 7.31 -3.60 15.35
N ASN A 154 6.16 -3.93 15.92
CA ASN A 154 4.99 -3.04 16.03
C ASN A 154 4.45 -2.52 14.69
N ARG A 155 4.63 -3.27 13.59
CA ARG A 155 4.05 -2.95 12.28
C ARG A 155 2.69 -3.60 12.04
N THR A 156 2.41 -4.69 12.74
CA THR A 156 1.14 -5.41 12.74
C THR A 156 0.60 -5.51 14.15
N VAL A 157 -0.72 -5.62 14.29
CA VAL A 157 -1.40 -5.89 15.55
C VAL A 157 -2.45 -6.98 15.33
N THR A 158 -2.59 -7.89 16.28
CA THR A 158 -3.58 -8.96 16.20
C THR A 158 -4.96 -8.48 16.64
N GLY A 159 -6.03 -9.16 16.20
CA GLY A 159 -7.38 -8.86 16.66
C GLY A 159 -7.55 -8.97 18.19
N LYS A 160 -6.79 -9.86 18.85
CA LYS A 160 -6.78 -9.99 20.32
C LYS A 160 -6.17 -8.75 21.00
N GLU A 161 -5.08 -8.24 20.44
CA GLU A 161 -4.47 -7.00 20.96
C GLU A 161 -5.34 -5.78 20.72
N VAL A 162 -6.00 -5.70 19.56
CA VAL A 162 -6.99 -4.64 19.31
C VAL A 162 -8.11 -4.72 20.34
N LEU A 163 -8.67 -5.92 20.59
CA LEU A 163 -9.70 -6.13 21.60
C LEU A 163 -9.23 -5.75 23.02
N ALA A 164 -7.96 -5.96 23.35
CA ALA A 164 -7.43 -5.57 24.65
C ALA A 164 -7.21 -4.05 24.79
N LYS A 165 -6.90 -3.36 23.68
CA LYS A 165 -6.44 -1.96 23.67
C LYS A 165 -7.49 -0.95 23.25
N HIS A 166 -8.60 -1.36 22.62
CA HIS A 166 -9.51 -0.41 21.95
C HIS A 166 -10.22 0.59 22.89
N THR A 167 -10.21 0.34 24.21
CA THR A 167 -10.75 1.25 25.22
C THR A 167 -9.67 2.00 26.01
N GLU A 168 -8.38 1.81 25.69
CA GLU A 168 -7.30 2.50 26.38
C GLU A 168 -7.16 3.94 25.86
N ASP A 169 -7.16 4.91 26.76
CA ASP A 169 -7.05 6.33 26.38
C ASP A 169 -5.76 6.66 25.61
N LYS A 170 -4.70 5.87 25.78
CA LYS A 170 -3.42 6.04 25.08
C LYS A 170 -3.39 5.44 23.68
N VAL A 171 -4.48 4.83 23.21
CA VAL A 171 -4.59 4.21 21.89
C VAL A 171 -5.70 4.89 21.10
N ALA A 172 -5.44 5.15 19.81
CA ALA A 172 -6.46 5.56 18.86
C ALA A 172 -6.50 4.58 17.69
N ILE A 173 -7.71 4.18 17.31
CA ILE A 173 -7.92 3.32 16.14
C ILE A 173 -8.53 4.17 15.04
N LEU A 174 -7.87 4.21 13.88
CA LEU A 174 -8.37 4.91 12.69
C LEU A 174 -8.84 3.89 11.66
N ASP A 175 -10.05 4.07 11.13
CA ASP A 175 -10.65 3.18 10.14
C ASP A 175 -10.73 3.87 8.77
N ALA A 176 -10.06 3.27 7.79
CA ALA A 176 -9.92 3.81 6.44
C ALA A 176 -11.10 3.52 5.49
N ARG A 177 -12.12 2.76 5.94
CA ARG A 177 -13.29 2.44 5.10
C ARG A 177 -14.15 3.68 4.85
N GLY A 178 -14.93 3.63 3.78
CA GLY A 178 -15.93 4.66 3.49
C GLY A 178 -16.93 4.83 4.64
N ALA A 179 -17.32 6.08 4.92
CA ALA A 179 -18.14 6.44 6.09
C ALA A 179 -19.43 5.61 6.23
N GLY A 180 -20.08 5.24 5.12
CA GLY A 180 -21.28 4.40 5.17
C GLY A 180 -21.03 2.99 5.74
N ARG A 181 -19.89 2.36 5.39
CA ARG A 181 -19.50 1.05 5.93
C ARG A 181 -19.15 1.13 7.41
N PHE A 182 -18.43 2.19 7.80
CA PHE A 182 -18.09 2.48 9.19
C PHE A 182 -19.35 2.70 10.05
N ASN A 183 -20.31 3.50 9.57
CA ASN A 183 -21.55 3.83 10.26
C ASN A 183 -22.63 2.74 10.16
N GLY A 184 -22.38 1.66 9.41
CA GLY A 184 -23.36 0.59 9.21
C GLY A 184 -24.53 0.95 8.29
N THR A 185 -24.44 2.07 7.55
CA THR A 185 -25.47 2.52 6.59
C THR A 185 -25.23 2.01 5.16
N ALA A 186 -24.08 1.36 4.92
CA ALA A 186 -23.77 0.66 3.68
C ALA A 186 -23.23 -0.76 3.96
N PRO A 187 -23.51 -1.75 3.08
CA PRO A 187 -23.05 -3.12 3.27
C PRO A 187 -21.54 -3.24 3.12
N GLU A 188 -20.95 -4.24 3.78
CA GLU A 188 -19.60 -4.70 3.46
C GLU A 188 -19.58 -5.41 2.09
N PRO A 189 -18.50 -5.25 1.29
CA PRO A 189 -18.37 -5.98 0.02
C PRO A 189 -18.36 -7.50 0.17
N ARG A 190 -18.04 -7.98 1.38
CA ARG A 190 -18.06 -9.38 1.79
C ARG A 190 -19.40 -9.66 2.49
N PRO A 191 -20.34 -10.40 1.89
CA PRO A 191 -21.70 -10.56 2.42
C PRO A 191 -21.76 -11.20 3.81
N GLU A 192 -20.73 -11.96 4.19
CA GLU A 192 -20.63 -12.62 5.49
C GLU A 192 -20.22 -11.68 6.63
N LEU A 193 -19.73 -10.48 6.32
CA LEU A 193 -19.28 -9.53 7.32
C LEU A 193 -20.40 -8.57 7.74
N ARG A 194 -20.48 -8.31 9.05
CA ARG A 194 -21.36 -7.27 9.59
C ARG A 194 -20.76 -5.89 9.32
N SER A 195 -21.60 -4.94 8.90
CA SER A 195 -21.22 -3.52 8.86
C SER A 195 -21.12 -2.93 10.27
N GLY A 196 -20.59 -1.71 10.36
CA GLY A 196 -20.26 -1.05 11.64
C GLY A 196 -18.75 -0.93 11.84
N HIS A 197 -18.32 -0.62 13.06
CA HIS A 197 -16.91 -0.32 13.39
C HIS A 197 -16.52 -0.82 14.79
N ILE A 198 -15.21 -0.80 15.06
CA ILE A 198 -14.65 -1.12 16.37
C ILE A 198 -15.04 -0.02 17.36
N PRO A 199 -15.62 -0.32 18.53
CA PRO A 199 -16.02 0.72 19.49
C PRO A 199 -14.84 1.64 19.87
N GLY A 200 -15.05 2.95 19.76
CA GLY A 200 -14.04 3.97 20.04
C GLY A 200 -13.08 4.30 18.87
N SER A 201 -13.23 3.65 17.72
CA SER A 201 -12.47 4.02 16.51
C SER A 201 -13.01 5.30 15.85
N TYR A 202 -12.15 5.97 15.10
CA TYR A 202 -12.46 7.17 14.32
C TYR A 202 -12.48 6.83 12.83
N SER A 203 -13.47 7.35 12.10
CA SER A 203 -13.54 7.18 10.65
C SER A 203 -12.65 8.19 9.96
N VAL A 204 -11.70 7.71 9.15
CA VAL A 204 -10.86 8.53 8.27
C VAL A 204 -10.82 7.84 6.90
N PRO A 205 -11.89 7.95 6.09
CA PRO A 205 -11.96 7.29 4.79
C PRO A 205 -10.72 7.61 3.94
N TYR A 206 -10.04 6.60 3.38
CA TYR A 206 -8.81 6.85 2.62
C TYR A 206 -9.03 7.79 1.42
N THR A 207 -10.25 7.86 0.89
CA THR A 207 -10.63 8.77 -0.19
C THR A 207 -10.66 10.24 0.23
N SER A 208 -10.75 10.56 1.52
CA SER A 208 -10.68 11.95 2.00
C SER A 208 -9.25 12.45 2.18
N LEU A 209 -8.25 11.59 1.96
CA LEU A 209 -6.82 11.91 2.08
C LEU A 209 -6.17 12.18 0.71
N GLN A 210 -6.97 12.17 -0.35
CA GLN A 210 -6.50 12.26 -1.72
C GLN A 210 -7.50 13.01 -2.60
N ASP A 211 -6.98 13.62 -3.66
CA ASP A 211 -7.74 14.21 -4.76
C ASP A 211 -7.34 13.52 -6.07
N ASP A 212 -8.30 12.85 -6.72
CA ASP A 212 -8.10 12.06 -7.94
C ASP A 212 -6.87 11.13 -7.92
N GLY A 213 -6.65 10.44 -6.80
CA GLY A 213 -5.56 9.47 -6.64
C GLY A 213 -4.25 10.07 -6.16
N LYS A 214 -4.12 11.40 -6.09
CA LYS A 214 -2.97 12.10 -5.53
C LYS A 214 -3.21 12.43 -4.07
N MET A 215 -2.21 12.25 -3.23
CA MET A 215 -2.33 12.62 -1.82
C MET A 215 -2.54 14.13 -1.68
N LEU A 216 -3.38 14.53 -0.72
CA LEU A 216 -3.54 15.95 -0.39
C LEU A 216 -2.20 16.54 0.08
N PRO A 217 -2.01 17.87 -0.05
CA PRO A 217 -0.86 18.56 0.52
C PRO A 217 -0.71 18.27 2.01
N LEU A 218 0.54 18.32 2.50
CA LEU A 218 0.85 18.02 3.90
C LEU A 218 0.02 18.86 4.89
N GLU A 219 -0.16 20.15 4.63
CA GLU A 219 -0.93 21.06 5.47
C GLU A 219 -2.40 20.61 5.61
N GLU A 220 -3.04 20.21 4.50
CA GLU A 220 -4.42 19.71 4.52
C GLU A 220 -4.54 18.36 5.25
N LEU A 221 -3.53 17.49 5.09
CA LEU A 221 -3.48 16.24 5.85
C LEU A 221 -3.32 16.51 7.35
N GLU A 222 -2.44 17.45 7.73
CA GLU A 222 -2.24 17.87 9.11
C GLU A 222 -3.54 18.39 9.72
N ASP A 223 -4.30 19.22 8.99
CA ASP A 223 -5.61 19.71 9.41
C ASP A 223 -6.58 18.55 9.69
N ILE A 224 -6.74 17.62 8.75
CA ILE A 224 -7.62 16.45 8.89
C ILE A 224 -7.28 15.64 10.15
N PHE A 225 -5.99 15.42 10.43
CA PHE A 225 -5.56 14.64 11.59
C PHE A 225 -5.57 15.45 12.90
N SER A 226 -5.45 16.77 12.83
CA SER A 226 -5.49 17.66 13.99
C SER A 226 -6.86 17.72 14.66
N ASP A 227 -7.93 17.57 13.86
CA ASP A 227 -9.32 17.52 14.32
C ASP A 227 -9.67 16.24 15.09
N LEU A 228 -8.80 15.22 15.03
CA LEU A 228 -9.00 13.96 15.72
C LEU A 228 -8.27 13.95 17.07
N PRO A 229 -8.85 13.36 18.13
CA PRO A 229 -8.22 13.31 19.45
C PRO A 229 -7.17 12.18 19.53
N ILE A 230 -6.10 12.30 18.72
CA ILE A 230 -5.09 11.26 18.49
C ILE A 230 -3.67 11.69 18.89
N GLN A 231 -3.47 12.96 19.23
CA GLN A 231 -2.16 13.50 19.58
C GLN A 231 -1.62 12.82 20.85
N GLY A 232 -0.37 12.38 20.79
CA GLY A 232 0.29 11.66 21.88
C GLY A 232 -0.18 10.21 22.07
N LYS A 233 -1.09 9.70 21.22
CA LYS A 233 -1.60 8.33 21.29
C LYS A 233 -0.85 7.40 20.35
N SER A 234 -0.77 6.12 20.73
CA SER A 234 -0.37 5.05 19.83
C SER A 234 -1.47 4.80 18.81
N LEU A 235 -1.13 4.84 17.52
CA LEU A 235 -2.09 4.65 16.45
C LEU A 235 -2.18 3.19 16.02
N ILE A 236 -3.41 2.70 15.85
CA ILE A 236 -3.73 1.47 15.14
C ILE A 236 -4.53 1.86 13.91
N LEU A 237 -4.07 1.44 12.73
CA LEU A 237 -4.78 1.67 11.48
C LEU A 237 -5.53 0.40 11.08
N SER A 238 -6.79 0.54 10.71
CA SER A 238 -7.67 -0.55 10.34
C SER A 238 -8.37 -0.24 9.01
N CYS A 239 -8.73 -1.29 8.28
CA CYS A 239 -9.60 -1.19 7.11
C CYS A 239 -10.48 -2.45 7.03
N GLY A 240 -11.02 -2.76 5.85
CA GLY A 240 -11.93 -3.90 5.69
C GLY A 240 -11.27 -5.28 5.67
N THR A 241 -9.96 -5.38 5.48
CA THR A 241 -9.28 -6.66 5.19
C THR A 241 -7.89 -6.72 5.81
#